data_AF-A0A9P5SWB8-F1
#
_entry.id   AF-A0A9P5SWB8-F1
#
_cell.length_a   1.000
_cell.length_b   1.000
_cell.length_c   1.000
_cell.angle_alpha   90.00
_cell.angle_beta   90.00
_cell.angle_gamma   90.00
#
_symmetry.space_group_name_H-M   'P 1'
#
loop_
_entity.id
_entity.type
_entity.pdbx_description
1 polymer ?
#
loop_
_entity_poly.entity_id
_entity_poly.type
_entity_poly.pdbx_seq_one_letter_code
_entity_poly.pdbx_strand_id
1 'polypeptide(L)'
;MFALQGHEIVNDIGNVLRTAVPLIIYFIVIFVGVLVWCIAAKIPYDIATPQCFTAASNNFELAIAVAVGTYGVRSKEALAATIGPLIEVPMLLLLVYFIKYVHHRWWWNLPQSDALVDSEKGDNREDATSV
;
A
#
# COMPACT_ATOMS: atom_id res chain seq x y z
N MET A 1 -17.78 -6.89 22.10
CA MET A 1 -17.35 -7.97 21.19
C MET A 1 -15.90 -8.40 21.43
N PHE A 2 -14.94 -7.48 21.58
CA PHE A 2 -13.54 -7.80 21.85
C PHE A 2 -13.23 -8.61 23.13
N ALA A 3 -14.00 -8.45 24.23
CA ALA A 3 -13.73 -9.14 25.49
C ALA A 3 -14.38 -10.54 25.65
N LEU A 4 -15.42 -10.84 24.88
CA LEU A 4 -16.24 -12.08 25.04
C LEU A 4 -15.88 -13.20 24.04
N GLN A 5 -14.99 -12.94 23.08
CA GLN A 5 -14.59 -13.90 22.04
C GLN A 5 -13.07 -14.13 21.95
N GLY A 6 -12.25 -13.46 22.77
CA GLY A 6 -10.79 -13.57 22.73
C GLY A 6 -10.22 -14.98 22.97
N HIS A 7 -10.97 -15.86 23.63
CA HIS A 7 -10.50 -17.22 23.96
C HIS A 7 -10.50 -18.18 22.75
N GLU A 8 -11.34 -17.95 21.73
CA GLU A 8 -11.28 -18.75 20.49
C GLU A 8 -10.28 -18.20 19.47
N ILE A 9 -9.98 -16.90 19.48
CA ILE A 9 -8.99 -16.25 18.60
C ILE A 9 -7.57 -16.78 18.89
N VAL A 10 -7.28 -17.05 20.16
CA VAL A 10 -5.94 -17.47 20.62
C VAL A 10 -5.65 -18.93 20.30
N ASN A 11 -6.66 -19.79 20.18
CA ASN A 11 -6.46 -21.24 19.96
C ASN A 11 -6.07 -21.61 18.52
N ASP A 12 -6.19 -20.70 17.54
CA ASP A 12 -5.94 -21.00 16.12
C ASP A 12 -5.10 -19.92 15.41
N ILE A 13 -4.21 -19.24 16.16
CA ILE A 13 -3.29 -18.22 15.63
C ILE A 13 -2.40 -18.76 14.48
N GLY A 14 -2.15 -20.07 14.47
CA GLY A 14 -1.41 -20.75 13.41
C GLY A 14 -2.09 -20.70 12.05
N ASN A 15 -3.43 -20.79 12.00
CA ASN A 15 -4.18 -20.70 10.74
C ASN A 15 -4.20 -19.27 10.21
N VAL A 16 -4.30 -18.28 11.10
CA VAL A 16 -4.20 -16.86 10.76
C VAL A 16 -2.83 -16.51 10.18
N LEU A 17 -1.75 -17.02 10.79
CA LEU A 17 -0.40 -16.82 10.25
C LEU A 17 -0.26 -17.44 8.85
N ARG A 18 -0.91 -18.58 8.61
CA ARG A 18 -0.86 -19.27 7.32
C ARG A 18 -1.54 -18.47 6.20
N THR A 19 -2.57 -17.67 6.50
CA THR A 19 -3.16 -16.69 5.57
C THR A 19 -2.36 -15.39 5.47
N ALA A 20 -1.61 -15.01 6.51
CA ALA A 20 -0.73 -13.84 6.48
C ALA A 20 0.44 -14.00 5.50
N VAL A 21 1.03 -15.19 5.41
CA VAL A 21 2.18 -15.47 4.51
C VAL A 21 1.88 -15.13 3.05
N PRO A 22 0.82 -15.66 2.40
CA PRO A 22 0.51 -15.32 1.02
C PRO A 22 0.19 -13.83 0.83
N LEU A 23 -0.43 -13.18 1.83
CA LEU A 23 -0.71 -11.75 1.80
C LEU A 23 0.60 -10.92 1.79
N ILE A 24 1.56 -11.26 2.64
CA ILE A 24 2.88 -10.61 2.71
C ILE A 24 3.62 -10.76 1.38
N ILE A 25 3.62 -11.97 0.82
CA ILE A 25 4.24 -12.24 -0.49
C ILE A 25 3.57 -11.40 -1.57
N TYR A 26 2.24 -11.32 -1.58
CA TYR A 26 1.49 -10.48 -2.50
C TYR A 26 1.91 -9.00 -2.41
N PHE A 27 1.97 -8.43 -1.20
CA PHE A 27 2.40 -7.04 -1.00
C PHE A 27 3.79 -6.79 -1.57
N ILE A 28 4.75 -7.69 -1.29
CA ILE A 28 6.13 -7.55 -1.77
C ILE A 28 6.19 -7.67 -3.30
N VAL A 29 5.52 -8.67 -3.88
CA VAL A 29 5.56 -8.93 -5.32
C VAL A 29 4.95 -7.78 -6.11
N ILE A 30 3.76 -7.30 -5.70
CA ILE A 30 3.10 -6.19 -6.40
C ILE A 30 3.91 -4.90 -6.24
N PHE A 31 4.37 -4.60 -5.02
CA PHE A 31 5.14 -3.38 -4.78
C PHE A 31 6.46 -3.37 -5.56
N VAL A 32 7.22 -4.46 -5.51
CA VAL A 32 8.48 -4.57 -6.25
C VAL A 32 8.22 -4.60 -7.76
N GLY A 33 7.15 -5.26 -8.22
CA GLY A 33 6.78 -5.30 -9.64
C GLY A 33 6.48 -3.91 -10.20
N VAL A 34 5.64 -3.13 -9.50
CA VAL A 34 5.32 -1.75 -9.88
C VAL A 34 6.53 -0.85 -9.71
N LEU A 35 7.33 -1.02 -8.65
CA LEU A 35 8.56 -0.26 -8.46
C LEU A 35 9.51 -0.47 -9.63
N VAL A 36 9.82 -1.71 -10.00
CA VAL A 36 10.66 -2.08 -11.15
C VAL A 36 10.11 -1.48 -12.44
N TRP A 37 8.80 -1.52 -12.64
CA TRP A 37 8.16 -0.89 -13.80
C TRP A 37 8.37 0.63 -13.82
N CYS A 38 8.19 1.31 -12.69
CA CYS A 38 8.44 2.74 -12.55
C CYS A 38 9.92 3.10 -12.76
N ILE A 39 10.87 2.25 -12.31
CA ILE A 39 12.30 2.44 -12.61
C ILE A 39 12.55 2.33 -14.11
N ALA A 40 12.01 1.28 -14.75
CA ALA A 40 12.17 1.04 -16.17
C ALA A 40 11.58 2.18 -17.02
N ALA A 41 10.46 2.74 -16.59
CA ALA A 41 9.80 3.90 -17.19
C ALA A 41 10.45 5.25 -16.82
N LYS A 42 11.49 5.28 -15.99
CA LYS A 42 12.17 6.50 -15.51
C LYS A 42 11.20 7.52 -14.89
N ILE A 43 10.24 7.04 -14.11
CA ILE A 43 9.31 7.91 -13.37
C ILE A 43 10.04 8.48 -12.14
N PRO A 44 9.89 9.79 -11.83
CA PRO A 44 10.48 10.39 -10.64
C PRO A 44 9.94 9.75 -9.36
N TYR A 45 10.77 9.72 -8.31
CA TYR A 45 10.46 9.07 -7.05
C TYR A 45 9.15 9.55 -6.41
N ASP A 46 8.87 10.86 -6.51
CA ASP A 46 7.70 11.50 -5.90
C ASP A 46 6.38 11.00 -6.51
N ILE A 47 6.42 10.55 -7.77
CA ILE A 47 5.27 9.96 -8.47
C ILE A 47 5.29 8.43 -8.34
N ALA A 48 6.46 7.80 -8.46
CA ALA A 48 6.59 6.34 -8.38
C ALA A 48 6.19 5.77 -7.01
N THR A 49 6.57 6.44 -5.92
CA THR A 49 6.31 6.01 -4.54
C THR A 49 4.81 5.85 -4.25
N PRO A 50 3.95 6.88 -4.41
CA PRO A 50 2.52 6.73 -4.16
C PRO A 50 1.85 5.74 -5.12
N GLN A 51 2.35 5.58 -6.35
CA GLN A 51 1.85 4.57 -7.29
C GLN A 51 2.12 3.14 -6.80
N CYS A 52 3.33 2.87 -6.30
CA CYS A 52 3.67 1.57 -5.72
C CYS A 52 2.79 1.26 -4.50
N PHE A 53 2.54 2.24 -3.63
CA PHE A 53 1.66 2.07 -2.47
C PHE A 53 0.19 1.87 -2.85
N THR A 54 -0.29 2.60 -3.86
CA THR A 54 -1.66 2.46 -4.34
C THR A 54 -1.89 1.07 -4.93
N ALA A 55 -0.94 0.56 -5.72
CA ALA A 55 -1.06 -0.76 -6.30
C ALA A 55 -0.94 -1.89 -5.27
N ALA A 56 -0.12 -1.70 -4.24
CA ALA A 56 0.08 -2.71 -3.21
C ALA A 56 -1.05 -2.73 -2.16
N SER A 57 -1.65 -1.58 -1.83
CA SER A 57 -2.70 -1.47 -0.82
C SER A 57 -4.00 -2.15 -1.28
N ASN A 58 -4.64 -2.86 -0.35
CA ASN A 58 -5.88 -3.57 -0.60
C ASN A 58 -7.03 -2.91 0.18
N ASN A 59 -8.26 -3.00 -0.33
CA ASN A 59 -9.42 -2.45 0.36
C ASN A 59 -9.97 -3.46 1.39
N PHE A 60 -9.37 -3.49 2.58
CA PHE A 60 -9.84 -4.34 3.67
C PHE A 60 -11.18 -3.92 4.25
N GLU A 61 -11.56 -2.66 4.14
CA GLU A 61 -12.85 -2.16 4.61
C GLU A 61 -14.00 -2.87 3.85
N LEU A 62 -13.85 -2.98 2.52
CA LEU A 62 -14.75 -3.77 1.70
C LEU A 62 -14.68 -5.27 2.04
N ALA A 63 -13.48 -5.82 2.26
CA ALA A 63 -13.32 -7.24 2.59
C ALA A 63 -14.02 -7.62 3.91
N ILE A 64 -13.93 -6.76 4.94
CA ILE A 64 -14.64 -6.92 6.21
C ILE A 64 -16.14 -6.82 5.99
N ALA A 65 -16.60 -5.84 5.22
CA ALA A 65 -18.02 -5.67 4.91
C ALA A 65 -18.63 -6.90 4.22
N VAL A 66 -17.91 -7.46 3.23
CA VAL A 66 -18.35 -8.68 2.52
C VAL A 66 -18.33 -9.89 3.44
N ALA A 67 -17.27 -10.09 4.24
CA ALA A 67 -17.18 -11.22 5.15
C ALA A 67 -18.28 -11.20 6.23
N VAL A 68 -18.55 -10.02 6.79
CA VAL A 68 -19.64 -9.82 7.77
C VAL A 68 -21.01 -9.99 7.10
N GLY A 69 -21.20 -9.47 5.89
CA GLY A 69 -22.48 -9.54 5.17
C GLY A 69 -22.85 -10.94 4.68
N THR A 70 -21.87 -11.79 4.36
CA THR A 70 -22.10 -13.14 3.82
C THR A 70 -22.08 -14.23 4.89
N TYR A 71 -21.16 -14.16 5.86
CA TYR A 71 -20.97 -15.20 6.89
C TYR A 71 -21.48 -14.79 8.28
N GLY A 72 -21.84 -13.51 8.46
CA GLY A 72 -22.29 -12.97 9.74
C GLY A 72 -21.14 -12.65 10.71
N VAL A 73 -21.43 -11.82 11.70
CA VAL A 73 -20.45 -11.22 12.64
C VAL A 73 -19.78 -12.22 13.61
N ARG A 74 -20.29 -13.44 13.74
CA ARG A 74 -19.78 -14.48 14.66
C ARG A 74 -19.00 -15.60 13.95
N SER A 75 -18.75 -15.44 12.65
CA SER A 75 -18.06 -16.43 11.85
C SER A 75 -16.54 -16.34 11.98
N LYS A 76 -15.83 -17.45 11.76
CA LYS A 76 -14.36 -17.49 11.81
C LYS A 76 -13.75 -16.69 10.66
N GLU A 77 -14.50 -16.58 9.58
CA GLU A 77 -14.20 -15.87 8.35
C GLU A 77 -14.24 -14.35 8.56
N ALA A 78 -15.28 -13.84 9.22
CA ALA A 78 -15.38 -12.42 9.58
C ALA A 78 -14.26 -11.99 10.55
N LEU A 79 -13.91 -12.87 11.50
CA LEU A 79 -12.77 -12.63 12.39
C LEU A 79 -11.44 -12.59 11.62
N ALA A 80 -11.19 -13.56 10.74
CA ALA A 80 -9.97 -13.59 9.92
C ALA A 80 -9.83 -12.33 9.03
N ALA A 81 -10.94 -11.82 8.49
CA ALA A 81 -10.96 -10.59 7.69
C ALA A 81 -10.49 -9.36 8.48
N THR A 82 -10.79 -9.28 9.79
CA THR A 82 -10.34 -8.16 10.65
C THR A 82 -8.86 -8.21 11.02
N ILE A 83 -8.21 -9.36 10.84
CA ILE A 83 -6.76 -9.51 11.09
C ILE A 83 -5.96 -8.97 9.89
N GLY A 84 -6.57 -8.86 8.71
CA GLY A 84 -5.95 -8.30 7.51
C GLY A 84 -5.30 -6.91 7.72
N PRO A 85 -6.05 -5.91 8.23
CA PRO A 85 -5.48 -4.59 8.56
C PRO A 85 -4.34 -4.63 9.59
N LEU A 86 -4.39 -5.55 10.57
CA LEU A 86 -3.32 -5.71 11.56
C LEU A 86 -1.98 -6.11 10.93
N ILE A 87 -2.02 -6.78 9.77
CA ILE A 87 -0.82 -7.18 9.00
C ILE A 87 -0.49 -6.15 7.92
N GLU A 88 -1.51 -5.57 7.26
CA GLU A 88 -1.31 -4.59 6.19
C GLU A 88 -0.58 -3.34 6.70
N VAL A 89 -1.05 -2.74 7.79
CA VAL A 89 -0.48 -1.49 8.31
C VAL A 89 1.03 -1.61 8.59
N PRO A 90 1.52 -2.62 9.33
CA PRO A 90 2.96 -2.79 9.55
C PRO A 90 3.72 -3.17 8.26
N MET A 91 3.11 -3.92 7.34
CA MET A 91 3.76 -4.26 6.06
C MET A 91 3.97 -3.04 5.18
N LEU A 92 2.97 -2.17 5.05
CA LEU A 92 3.10 -0.94 4.28
C LEU A 92 4.16 -0.03 4.91
N LEU A 93 4.21 0.07 6.24
CA LEU A 93 5.26 0.81 6.95
C LEU A 93 6.66 0.25 6.64
N LEU A 94 6.83 -1.08 6.66
CA LEU A 94 8.10 -1.74 6.30
C LEU A 94 8.50 -1.42 4.85
N LEU A 95 7.54 -1.40 3.93
CA LEU A 95 7.76 -1.03 2.53
C LEU A 95 8.16 0.44 2.36
N VAL A 96 7.64 1.35 3.19
CA VAL A 96 8.10 2.76 3.23
C VAL A 96 9.57 2.83 3.63
N TYR A 97 9.98 2.10 4.66
CA TYR A 97 11.38 2.03 5.04
C TYR A 97 12.24 1.39 3.94
N PHE A 98 11.73 0.35 3.29
CA PHE A 98 12.41 -0.30 2.17
C PHE A 98 12.64 0.64 1.00
N ILE A 99 11.59 1.34 0.52
CA ILE A 99 11.73 2.23 -0.64
C ILE A 99 12.59 3.46 -0.30
N LYS A 100 12.52 3.96 0.95
CA LYS A 100 13.41 5.03 1.43
C LYS A 100 14.87 4.57 1.47
N TYR A 101 15.12 3.33 1.90
CA TYR A 101 16.45 2.72 1.88
C TYR A 101 16.96 2.54 0.44
N VAL A 102 16.12 2.04 -0.47
CA VAL A 102 16.45 1.90 -1.90
C VAL A 102 16.78 3.27 -2.50
N HIS A 103 15.96 4.30 -2.26
CA HIS A 103 16.19 5.66 -2.73
C HIS A 103 17.53 6.21 -2.23
N HIS A 104 17.82 6.08 -0.94
CA HIS A 104 19.09 6.54 -0.36
C HIS A 104 20.31 5.81 -0.95
N ARG A 105 20.15 4.51 -1.26
CA ARG A 105 21.23 3.67 -1.80
C ARG A 105 21.44 3.85 -3.32
N TRP A 106 20.38 4.16 -4.07
CA TRP A 106 20.37 4.13 -5.55
C TRP A 106 20.34 5.52 -6.23
N TRP A 107 20.32 6.62 -5.47
CA TRP A 107 20.44 8.00 -5.97
C TRP A 107 19.67 8.25 -7.28
N TRP A 108 18.35 8.32 -7.17
CA TRP A 108 17.44 8.63 -8.27
C TRP A 108 17.58 10.12 -8.68
N ASN A 109 18.59 10.45 -9.46
CA ASN A 109 18.80 11.80 -10.01
C ASN A 109 17.90 12.06 -11.24
N LEU A 110 16.57 11.93 -11.07
CA LEU A 110 15.62 12.41 -12.07
C LEU A 110 15.12 13.79 -11.64
N PRO A 111 14.88 14.73 -12.58
CA PRO A 111 14.26 16.01 -12.26
C PRO A 111 12.99 15.76 -11.46
N GLN A 112 12.96 16.29 -10.25
CA GLN A 112 11.82 16.13 -9.35
C GLN A 112 10.57 16.71 -10.00
N SER A 113 9.41 16.12 -9.73
CA SER A 113 8.14 16.51 -10.40
C SER A 113 7.83 18.01 -10.25
N ASP A 114 8.37 18.64 -9.20
CA ASP A 114 8.27 20.08 -8.95
C ASP A 114 8.82 20.93 -10.11
N ALA A 115 9.81 20.44 -10.86
CA ALA A 115 10.33 21.13 -12.04
C ALA A 115 9.36 21.11 -13.24
N LEU A 116 8.49 20.09 -13.34
CA LEU A 116 7.46 20.02 -14.38
C LEU A 116 6.27 20.93 -14.04
N VAL A 117 5.89 20.99 -12.76
CA VAL A 117 4.83 21.87 -12.27
C VAL A 117 5.24 23.34 -12.39
N ASP A 118 6.49 23.68 -12.09
CA ASP A 118 6.99 25.05 -12.26
C ASP A 118 7.14 25.44 -13.74
N SER A 119 7.46 24.49 -14.64
CA SER A 119 7.48 24.75 -16.08
C SER A 119 6.09 25.06 -16.64
N GLU A 120 5.07 24.30 -16.21
CA GLU A 120 3.67 24.54 -16.62
C GLU A 120 3.13 25.86 -16.07
N LYS A 121 3.59 26.26 -14.87
CA LYS A 121 3.21 27.52 -14.22
C LYS A 121 3.93 28.74 -14.80
N GLY A 122 5.12 28.54 -15.37
CA GLY A 122 5.86 29.57 -16.12
C GLY A 122 5.21 29.87 -17.46
N ASP A 123 4.90 28.83 -18.24
CA ASP A 123 4.21 28.89 -19.53
C ASP A 123 2.85 29.60 -19.42
N ASN A 124 2.03 29.17 -18.46
CA ASN A 124 0.69 29.74 -18.23
C ASN A 124 0.71 31.17 -17.65
N ARG A 125 1.87 31.65 -17.15
CA ARG A 125 2.04 33.05 -16.71
C ARG A 125 2.43 33.97 -17.87
N GLU A 126 3.20 33.48 -18.83
CA GLU A 126 3.59 34.26 -20.02
C GLU A 126 2.36 34.57 -20.89
N ASP A 127 1.50 33.57 -21.11
CA ASP A 127 0.23 33.72 -21.84
C ASP A 127 -0.75 34.71 -21.17
N ALA A 128 -0.74 34.79 -19.84
CA ALA A 128 -1.61 35.69 -19.07
C ALA A 128 -1.13 37.16 -19.07
N THR A 129 0.14 37.42 -19.43
CA THR A 129 0.71 38.78 -19.50
C THR A 129 0.76 39.37 -20.92
N SER A 130 0.42 38.58 -21.95
CA SER A 130 0.41 39.01 -23.36
C SER A 130 -0.95 39.55 -23.87
N VAL A 131 -1.88 39.93 -22.99
CA VAL A 131 -3.21 40.49 -23.33
C VAL A 131 -3.36 41.91 -22.81
#